data_AF-A0A1J0WEV0-F1
#
_entry.id   AF-A0A1J0WEV0-F1
#
_cell.length_a   1.000
_cell.length_b   1.000
_cell.length_c   1.000
_cell.angle_alpha   90.00
_cell.angle_beta   90.00
_cell.angle_gamma   90.00
#
_symmetry.space_group_name_H-M   'P 1'
#
loop_
_entity.id
_entity.type
_entity.pdbx_description
1 polymer ?
#
loop_
_entity_poly.entity_id
_entity_poly.type
_entity_poly.pdbx_seq_one_letter_code
_entity_poly.pdbx_strand_id
1 'polypeptide(L)'
;MPDLDLTGARVLRPEGWSDAPLSFHAGRIVGDPVGRSVDLSGFKVLPGIVDPHGDGFERHLAQRRGAMKQMDEGLIACEAELAANGITTAVLAQFVSWEGGMRGLSFADKVFHAILATRNTVVTDLRGQLRFETHLLDEYDELPRRIADWGIEYIVFNDHLPHDRLEAGKQPRRLMGQALKAGRSPERHLSLIRDLHDRTGDVPAALDRLCHTLGAAGLCMGSHDDTTAEARAAWRGRGVRIAEFPETLAAAEAAHGGGDTVIMGAPNVVRGGSHNGNLSALDLIVMGYCDAIASDYHYPSPRRAALMLEQAGVAPMAEIWHLISGGPAAMLGLDDRGTLETGKRADLVVLDAATSRVAATIVAGKVSYMCGEFAERLTA
;
A
#
# COMPACT_ATOMS: atom_id res chain seq x y z
N MET A 1 20.01 -4.85 20.21
CA MET A 1 18.76 -5.59 19.90
C MET A 1 18.99 -7.03 20.34
N PRO A 2 17.98 -7.72 20.88
CA PRO A 2 18.19 -9.10 21.30
C PRO A 2 18.35 -9.97 20.05
N ASP A 3 19.42 -10.76 20.06
CA ASP A 3 19.55 -11.90 19.16
C ASP A 3 18.63 -13.00 19.70
N LEU A 4 17.76 -13.53 18.84
CA LEU A 4 16.69 -14.44 19.26
C LEU A 4 16.67 -15.69 18.39
N ASP A 5 16.43 -16.81 19.05
CA ASP A 5 16.16 -18.10 18.45
C ASP A 5 14.71 -18.50 18.76
N LEU A 6 13.82 -18.31 17.78
CA LEU A 6 12.41 -18.63 17.91
C LEU A 6 12.21 -20.13 17.68
N THR A 7 11.81 -20.86 18.72
CA THR A 7 11.63 -22.32 18.70
C THR A 7 10.15 -22.67 18.90
N GLY A 8 9.73 -23.90 18.61
CA GLY A 8 8.38 -24.42 18.93
C GLY A 8 7.20 -23.89 18.09
N ALA A 9 7.36 -22.78 17.36
CA ALA A 9 6.36 -22.28 16.42
C ALA A 9 6.46 -22.93 15.04
N ARG A 10 5.34 -22.92 14.30
CA ARG A 10 5.36 -23.19 12.85
C ARG A 10 5.77 -21.93 12.11
N VAL A 11 6.78 -22.02 11.27
CA VAL A 11 7.34 -20.91 10.49
C VAL A 11 6.89 -21.05 9.03
N LEU A 12 6.30 -20.02 8.44
CA LEU A 12 5.95 -19.99 7.03
C LEU A 12 7.18 -19.61 6.20
N ARG A 13 7.73 -20.58 5.49
CA ARG A 13 8.86 -20.44 4.55
C ARG A 13 8.34 -20.46 3.10
N PRO A 14 9.17 -20.14 2.09
CA PRO A 14 8.76 -20.22 0.69
C PRO A 14 8.21 -21.60 0.29
N GLU A 15 8.74 -22.67 0.88
CA GLU A 15 8.31 -24.05 0.62
C GLU A 15 7.05 -24.46 1.40
N GLY A 16 6.53 -23.58 2.27
CA GLY A 16 5.39 -23.84 3.14
C GLY A 16 5.73 -23.83 4.62
N TRP A 17 4.87 -24.46 5.42
CA TRP A 17 5.03 -24.51 6.87
C TRP A 17 6.16 -25.44 7.30
N SER A 18 7.04 -24.94 8.17
CA SER A 18 8.17 -25.66 8.75
C SER A 18 8.14 -25.61 10.28
N ASP A 19 8.56 -26.69 10.94
CA ASP A 19 8.75 -26.74 12.40
C ASP A 19 10.21 -26.40 12.80
N ALA A 20 11.07 -26.09 11.80
CA ALA A 20 12.43 -25.66 12.06
C ALA A 20 12.44 -24.27 12.72
N PRO A 21 13.36 -24.03 13.67
CA PRO A 21 13.44 -22.74 14.35
C PRO A 21 13.78 -21.60 13.37
N LEU A 22 13.52 -20.37 13.81
CA LEU A 22 13.91 -19.16 13.11
C LEU A 22 14.81 -18.31 14.00
N SER A 23 16.02 -18.07 13.54
CA SER A 23 17.02 -17.29 14.27
C SER A 23 17.31 -15.98 13.55
N PHE A 24 17.54 -14.91 14.31
CA PHE A 24 17.99 -13.63 13.75
C PHE A 24 18.98 -12.90 14.66
N HIS A 25 19.96 -12.26 14.02
CA HIS A 25 21.00 -11.45 14.64
C HIS A 25 21.15 -10.13 13.90
N ALA A 26 21.36 -9.04 14.64
CA ALA A 26 21.54 -7.70 14.07
C ALA A 26 20.48 -7.31 13.02
N GLY A 27 19.24 -7.76 13.23
CA GLY A 27 18.09 -7.48 12.38
C GLY A 27 18.00 -8.28 11.07
N ARG A 28 18.82 -9.33 10.91
CA ARG A 28 18.77 -10.26 9.77
C ARG A 28 18.58 -11.69 10.22
N ILE A 29 17.84 -12.45 9.42
CA ILE A 29 17.63 -13.89 9.60
C ILE A 29 18.95 -14.61 9.33
N VAL A 30 19.29 -15.57 10.20
CA VAL A 30 20.51 -16.39 10.12
C VAL A 30 20.15 -17.88 10.13
N GLY A 31 21.06 -18.71 9.60
CA GLY A 31 20.84 -20.15 9.48
C GLY A 31 21.06 -20.94 10.79
N ASP A 32 21.88 -20.38 11.68
CA ASP A 32 22.28 -21.03 12.94
C ASP A 32 21.71 -20.28 14.15
N PRO A 33 21.49 -20.96 15.29
CA PRO A 33 21.15 -20.31 16.55
C PRO A 33 22.23 -19.31 17.00
N VAL A 34 21.82 -18.14 17.45
CA VAL A 34 22.71 -16.99 17.73
C VAL A 34 22.45 -16.30 19.05
N GLY A 35 21.37 -16.62 19.75
CA GLY A 35 20.90 -15.77 20.84
C GLY A 35 20.13 -16.51 21.91
N ARG A 36 19.17 -15.80 22.51
CA ARG A 36 18.30 -16.39 23.52
C ARG A 36 17.20 -17.17 22.84
N SER A 37 17.04 -18.44 23.23
CA SER A 37 15.90 -19.24 22.79
C SER A 37 14.60 -18.78 23.45
N VAL A 38 13.57 -18.58 22.63
CA VAL A 38 12.21 -18.24 23.06
C VAL A 38 11.28 -19.29 22.48
N ASP A 39 10.67 -20.09 23.35
CA ASP A 39 9.68 -21.09 22.95
C ASP A 39 8.37 -20.41 22.56
N LEU A 40 8.01 -20.55 21.29
CA LEU A 40 6.79 -20.04 20.68
C LEU A 40 5.79 -21.16 20.37
N SER A 41 5.83 -22.27 21.11
CA SER A 41 4.79 -23.30 21.08
C SER A 41 3.40 -22.66 21.25
N GLY A 42 2.49 -22.94 20.32
CA GLY A 42 1.17 -22.31 20.26
C GLY A 42 1.07 -21.08 19.34
N PHE A 43 2.18 -20.68 18.70
CA PHE A 43 2.21 -19.59 17.72
C PHE A 43 2.60 -20.05 16.31
N LYS A 44 2.31 -19.19 15.33
CA LYS A 44 2.79 -19.26 13.96
C LYS A 44 3.63 -18.03 13.66
N VAL A 45 4.75 -18.18 12.96
CA VAL A 45 5.62 -17.08 12.51
C VAL A 45 5.51 -16.99 10.99
N LEU A 46 5.22 -15.80 10.48
CA LEU A 46 5.06 -15.54 9.05
C LEU A 46 5.89 -14.33 8.63
N PRO A 47 6.23 -14.19 7.33
CA PRO A 47 6.78 -12.94 6.81
C PRO A 47 5.93 -11.73 7.22
N GLY A 48 6.59 -10.64 7.63
CA GLY A 48 5.93 -9.38 7.92
C GLY A 48 5.09 -8.89 6.73
N ILE A 49 3.93 -8.32 7.00
CA ILE A 49 3.06 -7.80 5.93
C ILE A 49 3.73 -6.56 5.34
N VAL A 50 3.78 -6.50 4.01
CA VAL A 50 4.22 -5.35 3.22
C VAL A 50 2.97 -4.79 2.56
N ASP A 51 2.53 -3.62 3.02
CA ASP A 51 1.33 -2.97 2.53
C ASP A 51 1.71 -1.95 1.44
N PRO A 52 1.45 -2.24 0.14
CA PRO A 52 1.87 -1.40 -0.97
C PRO A 52 1.02 -0.14 -1.15
N HIS A 53 -0.15 -0.07 -0.50
CA HIS A 53 -1.05 1.07 -0.56
C HIS A 53 -1.99 1.10 0.65
N GLY A 54 -1.98 2.20 1.40
CA GLY A 54 -3.00 2.49 2.40
C GLY A 54 -3.30 3.99 2.51
N ASP A 55 -4.54 4.39 2.25
CA ASP A 55 -5.03 5.76 2.46
C ASP A 55 -5.72 5.94 3.82
N GLY A 56 -5.86 4.83 4.57
CA GLY A 56 -6.48 4.80 5.89
C GLY A 56 -5.79 5.69 6.95
N PHE A 57 -4.56 6.14 6.73
CA PHE A 57 -3.82 6.99 7.66
C PHE A 57 -4.41 8.40 7.77
N GLU A 58 -5.16 8.85 6.75
CA GLU A 58 -5.83 10.15 6.76
C GLU A 58 -6.74 10.32 7.99
N ARG A 59 -7.34 9.23 8.48
CA ARG A 59 -8.20 9.23 9.68
C ARG A 59 -7.45 9.65 10.95
N HIS A 60 -6.14 9.37 10.99
CA HIS A 60 -5.28 9.76 12.09
C HIS A 60 -4.85 11.21 11.94
N LEU A 61 -4.58 11.68 10.72
CA LEU A 61 -4.11 13.05 10.47
C LEU A 61 -5.21 14.13 10.56
N ALA A 62 -6.47 13.76 10.35
CA ALA A 62 -7.58 14.69 10.21
C ALA A 62 -8.86 14.26 10.95
N GLN A 63 -8.76 13.97 12.25
CA GLN A 63 -9.90 13.56 13.08
C GLN A 63 -11.05 14.60 13.14
N ARG A 64 -10.79 15.89 12.85
CA ARG A 64 -11.80 16.97 12.74
C ARG A 64 -11.43 17.95 11.61
N ARG A 65 -12.39 18.77 11.16
CA ARG A 65 -12.16 19.83 10.16
C ARG A 65 -11.10 20.83 10.68
N GLY A 66 -9.87 20.64 10.22
CA GLY A 66 -8.69 21.41 10.58
C GLY A 66 -7.49 20.47 10.62
N ALA A 67 -6.40 20.80 9.92
CA ALA A 67 -5.18 20.00 9.97
C ALA A 67 -4.72 19.88 11.43
N MET A 68 -4.36 18.68 11.88
CA MET A 68 -3.63 18.56 13.14
C MET A 68 -2.39 19.44 13.08
N LYS A 69 -2.15 20.21 14.13
CA LYS A 69 -0.91 20.99 14.27
C LYS A 69 0.31 20.09 14.45
N GLN A 70 0.09 18.83 14.81
CA GLN A 70 1.10 17.80 15.09
C GLN A 70 0.79 16.56 14.23
N MET A 71 1.18 16.60 12.96
CA MET A 71 1.00 15.47 12.03
C MET A 71 1.84 14.25 12.44
N ASP A 72 2.97 14.49 13.10
CA ASP A 72 3.87 13.50 13.68
C ASP A 72 3.16 12.60 14.72
N GLU A 73 2.38 13.18 15.63
CA GLU A 73 1.60 12.39 16.61
C GLU A 73 0.55 11.51 15.91
N GLY A 74 -0.08 12.02 14.87
CA GLY A 74 -1.01 11.24 14.03
C GLY A 74 -0.33 10.08 13.31
N LEU A 75 0.88 10.29 12.79
CA LEU A 75 1.66 9.25 12.14
C LEU A 75 2.13 8.18 13.14
N ILE A 76 2.50 8.56 14.37
CA ILE A 76 2.85 7.61 15.44
C ILE A 76 1.63 6.76 15.83
N ALA A 77 0.44 7.37 15.98
CA ALA A 77 -0.79 6.64 16.25
C ALA A 77 -1.15 5.68 15.10
N CYS A 78 -0.96 6.13 13.86
CA CYS A 78 -1.14 5.30 12.68
C CYS A 78 -0.16 4.12 12.67
N GLU A 79 1.12 4.36 12.99
CA GLU A 79 2.15 3.30 13.05
C GLU A 79 1.80 2.24 14.08
N ALA A 80 1.31 2.63 15.26
CA ALA A 80 0.87 1.68 16.27
C ALA A 80 -0.28 0.79 15.78
N GLU A 81 -1.23 1.34 15.00
CA GLU A 81 -2.31 0.55 14.39
C GLU A 81 -1.80 -0.40 13.29
N LEU A 82 -0.88 0.07 12.43
CA LEU A 82 -0.22 -0.76 11.41
C LEU A 82 0.50 -1.94 12.05
N ALA A 83 1.32 -1.64 13.07
CA ALA A 83 2.07 -2.63 13.83
C ALA A 83 1.16 -3.65 14.50
N ALA A 84 0.07 -3.22 15.14
CA ALA A 84 -0.91 -4.12 15.75
C ALA A 84 -1.62 -5.05 14.74
N ASN A 85 -1.56 -4.74 13.44
CA ASN A 85 -2.12 -5.54 12.36
C ASN A 85 -1.09 -6.40 11.61
N GLY A 86 0.16 -6.45 12.06
CA GLY A 86 1.20 -7.28 11.44
C GLY A 86 1.94 -6.62 10.29
N ILE A 87 1.70 -5.33 10.04
CA ILE A 87 2.32 -4.57 8.94
C ILE A 87 3.71 -4.11 9.39
N THR A 88 4.73 -4.57 8.66
CA THR A 88 6.16 -4.28 8.92
C THR A 88 6.72 -3.20 8.00
N THR A 89 6.10 -3.06 6.82
CA THR A 89 6.38 -2.01 5.83
C THR A 89 5.05 -1.48 5.33
N ALA A 90 4.83 -0.17 5.42
CA ALA A 90 3.58 0.48 5.03
C ALA A 90 3.83 1.63 4.07
N VAL A 91 3.13 1.61 2.94
CA VAL A 91 3.10 2.70 1.97
C VAL A 91 1.85 3.54 2.17
N LEU A 92 2.03 4.79 2.61
CA LEU A 92 0.95 5.74 2.92
C LEU A 92 0.60 6.57 1.69
N ALA A 93 -0.61 6.38 1.16
CA ALA A 93 -1.05 6.95 -0.11
C ALA A 93 -1.69 8.34 0.07
N GLN A 94 -0.93 9.41 -0.22
CA GLN A 94 -1.42 10.79 -0.13
C GLN A 94 -1.74 11.36 -1.51
N PHE A 95 -2.94 11.93 -1.63
CA PHE A 95 -3.44 12.50 -2.87
C PHE A 95 -2.96 13.94 -3.10
N VAL A 96 -2.67 14.24 -4.37
CA VAL A 96 -2.60 15.58 -4.96
C VAL A 96 -3.62 15.61 -6.09
N SER A 97 -4.76 16.27 -5.83
CA SER A 97 -5.94 16.27 -6.67
C SER A 97 -6.59 17.66 -6.75
N TRP A 98 -7.24 17.90 -7.87
CA TRP A 98 -8.08 19.07 -8.10
C TRP A 98 -9.22 19.18 -7.07
N GLU A 99 -9.57 18.10 -6.36
CA GLU A 99 -10.51 18.10 -5.23
C GLU A 99 -10.09 19.08 -4.12
N GLY A 100 -8.79 19.33 -3.95
CA GLY A 100 -8.27 20.28 -2.97
C GLY A 100 -8.49 19.86 -1.52
N GLY A 101 -8.38 20.82 -0.59
CA GLY A 101 -8.45 20.52 0.85
C GLY A 101 -7.32 19.57 1.28
N MET A 102 -7.66 18.44 1.91
CA MET A 102 -6.69 17.40 2.31
C MET A 102 -6.05 16.67 1.11
N ARG A 103 -6.58 16.88 -0.09
CA ARG A 103 -6.02 16.34 -1.32
C ARG A 103 -5.33 17.42 -2.15
N GLY A 104 -5.13 18.63 -1.61
CA GLY A 104 -4.41 19.69 -2.29
C GLY A 104 -2.89 19.57 -2.13
N LEU A 105 -2.14 20.11 -3.08
CA LEU A 105 -0.67 20.11 -3.06
C LEU A 105 -0.07 20.62 -1.74
N SER A 106 -0.59 21.73 -1.21
CA SER A 106 -0.08 22.33 0.03
C SER A 106 -0.33 21.49 1.28
N PHE A 107 -1.32 20.59 1.24
CA PHE A 107 -1.54 19.63 2.31
C PHE A 107 -0.62 18.42 2.14
N ALA A 108 -0.52 17.89 0.91
CA ALA A 108 0.37 16.79 0.58
C ALA A 108 1.84 17.11 0.94
N ASP A 109 2.28 18.33 0.65
CA ASP A 109 3.63 18.82 1.02
C ASP A 109 3.92 18.66 2.52
N LYS A 110 2.97 19.04 3.38
CA LYS A 110 3.09 18.89 4.83
C LYS A 110 3.08 17.42 5.25
N VAL A 111 2.21 16.62 4.65
CA VAL A 111 2.08 15.19 4.95
C VAL A 111 3.36 14.44 4.59
N PHE A 112 3.91 14.65 3.40
CA PHE A 112 5.13 13.96 2.98
C PHE A 112 6.35 14.39 3.79
N HIS A 113 6.49 15.68 4.12
CA HIS A 113 7.53 16.11 5.05
C HIS A 113 7.37 15.50 6.44
N ALA A 114 6.14 15.34 6.94
CA ALA A 114 5.88 14.65 8.20
C ALA A 114 6.26 13.16 8.13
N ILE A 115 5.88 12.45 7.05
CA ILE A 115 6.26 11.05 6.82
C ILE A 115 7.79 10.91 6.81
N LEU A 116 8.48 11.77 6.04
CA LEU A 116 9.94 11.77 5.94
C LEU A 116 10.62 12.01 7.29
N ALA A 117 10.08 12.90 8.12
CA ALA A 117 10.60 13.19 9.45
C ALA A 117 10.33 12.06 10.46
N THR A 118 9.16 11.42 10.39
CA THR A 118 8.73 10.39 11.35
C THR A 118 9.26 8.99 11.03
N ARG A 119 9.51 8.63 9.76
CA ARG A 119 9.87 7.25 9.38
C ARG A 119 11.11 6.68 10.08
N ASN A 120 12.03 7.54 10.55
CA ASN A 120 13.23 7.13 11.27
C ASN A 120 13.07 7.11 12.81
N THR A 121 11.92 7.57 13.33
CA THR A 121 11.63 7.61 14.77
C THR A 121 10.73 6.47 15.24
N VAL A 122 10.15 5.72 14.30
CA VAL A 122 9.27 4.55 14.55
C VAL A 122 9.95 3.25 14.12
N VAL A 123 9.36 2.11 14.47
CA VAL A 123 9.93 0.79 14.17
C VAL A 123 9.47 0.27 12.81
N THR A 124 8.17 0.44 12.48
CA THR A 124 7.61 0.10 11.17
C THR A 124 8.26 0.93 10.06
N ASP A 125 8.58 0.29 8.92
CA ASP A 125 9.11 1.01 7.76
C ASP A 125 7.97 1.78 7.06
N LEU A 126 7.92 3.10 7.27
CA LEU A 126 6.92 3.99 6.67
C LEU A 126 7.46 4.64 5.39
N ARG A 127 6.69 4.51 4.31
CA ARG A 127 6.99 5.09 2.99
C ARG A 127 5.81 5.93 2.51
N GLY A 128 6.05 6.93 1.67
CA GLY A 128 5.00 7.71 1.02
C GLY A 128 4.73 7.19 -0.40
N GLN A 129 3.46 7.18 -0.80
CA GLN A 129 3.04 7.09 -2.19
C GLN A 129 2.31 8.38 -2.56
N LEU A 130 2.66 8.94 -3.72
CA LEU A 130 1.92 10.05 -4.31
C LEU A 130 0.81 9.53 -5.22
N ARG A 131 -0.43 9.89 -4.93
CA ARG A 131 -1.58 9.70 -5.82
C ARG A 131 -1.85 11.00 -6.56
N PHE A 132 -1.60 11.05 -7.85
CA PHE A 132 -1.55 12.31 -8.61
C PHE A 132 -2.61 12.35 -9.72
N GLU A 133 -3.46 13.39 -9.72
CA GLU A 133 -4.38 13.66 -10.82
C GLU A 133 -3.64 14.13 -12.07
N THR A 134 -3.83 13.42 -13.17
CA THR A 134 -3.14 13.69 -14.44
C THR A 134 -3.42 15.08 -15.00
N HIS A 135 -4.58 15.68 -14.69
CA HIS A 135 -4.95 16.98 -15.26
C HIS A 135 -4.37 18.18 -14.52
N LEU A 136 -3.60 17.99 -13.44
CA LEU A 136 -2.89 19.07 -12.74
C LEU A 136 -1.62 19.50 -13.50
N LEU A 137 -1.77 19.86 -14.77
CA LEU A 137 -0.70 20.17 -15.73
C LEU A 137 0.25 21.26 -15.24
N ASP A 138 -0.25 22.22 -14.47
CA ASP A 138 0.54 23.34 -13.96
C ASP A 138 1.57 22.90 -12.88
N GLU A 139 1.42 21.69 -12.33
CA GLU A 139 2.34 21.12 -11.34
C GLU A 139 3.48 20.32 -11.96
N TYR A 140 3.39 19.95 -13.25
CA TYR A 140 4.28 18.97 -13.88
C TYR A 140 5.76 19.38 -13.87
N ASP A 141 6.04 20.65 -14.09
CA ASP A 141 7.43 21.14 -14.19
C ASP A 141 8.16 21.06 -12.84
N GLU A 142 7.46 21.30 -11.73
CA GLU A 142 8.03 21.27 -10.38
C GLU A 142 7.90 19.90 -9.70
N LEU A 143 7.01 19.04 -10.18
CA LEU A 143 6.68 17.78 -9.52
C LEU A 143 7.88 16.85 -9.30
N PRO A 144 8.80 16.63 -10.27
CA PRO A 144 9.98 15.79 -10.04
C PRO A 144 10.85 16.26 -8.87
N ARG A 145 11.06 17.59 -8.76
CA ARG A 145 11.82 18.19 -7.67
C ARG A 145 11.11 17.99 -6.32
N ARG A 146 9.79 18.21 -6.27
CA ARG A 146 8.99 17.99 -5.06
C ARG A 146 9.02 16.54 -4.59
N ILE A 147 8.87 15.58 -5.51
CA ILE A 147 8.95 14.15 -5.21
C ILE A 147 10.30 13.80 -4.56
N ALA A 148 11.39 14.32 -5.12
CA ALA A 148 12.73 14.14 -4.55
C ALA A 148 12.86 14.76 -3.15
N ASP A 149 12.37 16.00 -2.97
CA ASP A 149 12.38 16.69 -1.67
C ASP A 149 11.53 15.97 -0.61
N TRP A 150 10.45 15.33 -1.04
CA TRP A 150 9.57 14.50 -0.21
C TRP A 150 10.14 13.11 0.07
N GLY A 151 11.18 12.68 -0.65
CA GLY A 151 11.77 11.34 -0.53
C GLY A 151 10.82 10.21 -0.93
N ILE A 152 9.95 10.46 -1.91
CA ILE A 152 8.98 9.51 -2.44
C ILE A 152 9.61 8.71 -3.59
N GLU A 153 9.37 7.40 -3.59
CA GLU A 153 9.87 6.49 -4.62
C GLU A 153 8.73 5.83 -5.42
N TYR A 154 7.47 6.11 -5.07
CA TYR A 154 6.29 5.50 -5.69
C TYR A 154 5.20 6.54 -5.97
N ILE A 155 4.79 6.65 -7.23
CA ILE A 155 3.68 7.48 -7.69
C ILE A 155 2.63 6.63 -8.42
N VAL A 156 1.36 6.97 -8.22
CA VAL A 156 0.23 6.39 -8.94
C VAL A 156 -0.58 7.51 -9.59
N PHE A 157 -0.79 7.40 -10.89
CA PHE A 157 -1.56 8.34 -11.67
C PHE A 157 -3.05 7.97 -11.66
N ASN A 158 -3.90 8.98 -11.51
CA ASN A 158 -5.35 8.82 -11.55
C ASN A 158 -6.00 9.94 -12.37
N ASP A 159 -7.22 9.68 -12.83
CA ASP A 159 -8.11 10.67 -13.41
C ASP A 159 -9.52 10.47 -12.88
N HIS A 160 -9.92 11.32 -11.94
CA HIS A 160 -11.25 11.29 -11.35
C HIS A 160 -12.17 12.39 -11.88
N LEU A 161 -11.78 13.12 -12.92
CA LEU A 161 -12.67 14.12 -13.50
C LEU A 161 -13.92 13.43 -14.07
N PRO A 162 -15.13 14.00 -13.88
CA PRO A 162 -16.36 13.39 -14.35
C PRO A 162 -16.58 13.67 -15.85
N HIS A 163 -15.65 13.24 -16.71
CA HIS A 163 -15.60 13.49 -18.16
C HIS A 163 -16.97 13.31 -18.84
N ASP A 164 -17.58 12.13 -18.74
CA ASP A 164 -18.88 11.82 -19.34
C ASP A 164 -19.98 12.84 -19.00
N ARG A 165 -19.95 13.38 -17.77
CA ARG A 165 -20.95 14.36 -17.35
C ARG A 165 -20.65 15.73 -17.91
N LEU A 166 -19.38 16.13 -17.94
CA LEU A 166 -18.95 17.41 -18.46
C LEU A 166 -19.22 17.49 -19.97
N GLU A 167 -18.90 16.43 -20.71
CA GLU A 167 -19.21 16.28 -22.14
C GLU A 167 -20.72 16.33 -22.40
N ALA A 168 -21.52 15.70 -21.54
CA ALA A 168 -22.98 15.77 -21.61
C ALA A 168 -23.56 17.11 -21.13
N GLY A 169 -22.74 18.11 -20.80
CA GLY A 169 -23.16 19.42 -20.29
C GLY A 169 -23.81 19.38 -18.90
N LYS A 170 -23.66 18.26 -18.17
CA LYS A 170 -24.28 18.02 -16.85
C LYS A 170 -23.32 18.37 -15.72
N GLN A 171 -23.88 18.90 -14.63
CA GLN A 171 -23.08 19.16 -13.42
C GLN A 171 -22.62 17.85 -12.75
N PRO A 172 -21.42 17.84 -12.12
CA PRO A 172 -20.95 16.73 -11.28
C PRO A 172 -21.92 16.44 -10.12
N ARG A 173 -22.15 15.15 -9.82
CA ARG A 173 -23.15 14.72 -8.82
C ARG A 173 -22.85 15.21 -7.39
N ARG A 174 -21.57 15.41 -7.04
CA ARG A 174 -21.12 15.76 -5.67
C ARG A 174 -20.48 17.15 -5.58
N LEU A 175 -20.76 18.01 -6.56
CA LEU A 175 -20.13 19.33 -6.72
C LEU A 175 -20.14 20.17 -5.43
N MET A 176 -21.30 20.31 -4.79
CA MET A 176 -21.43 21.14 -3.58
C MET A 176 -20.56 20.63 -2.42
N GLY A 177 -20.57 19.31 -2.20
CA GLY A 177 -19.79 18.68 -1.13
C GLY A 177 -18.28 18.79 -1.37
N GLN A 178 -17.84 18.57 -2.61
CA GLN A 178 -16.43 18.71 -3.00
C GLN A 178 -15.97 20.18 -2.90
N ALA A 179 -16.78 21.12 -3.38
CA ALA A 179 -16.48 22.56 -3.25
C ALA A 179 -16.31 22.99 -1.79
N LEU A 180 -17.21 22.55 -0.91
CA LEU A 180 -17.14 22.85 0.52
C LEU A 180 -15.88 22.25 1.18
N LYS A 181 -15.54 20.99 0.88
CA LYS A 181 -14.32 20.35 1.39
C LYS A 181 -13.05 21.08 0.92
N ALA A 182 -13.09 21.62 -0.29
CA ALA A 182 -12.00 22.37 -0.88
C ALA A 182 -11.91 23.83 -0.42
N GLY A 183 -12.88 24.34 0.34
CA GLY A 183 -12.96 25.75 0.70
C GLY A 183 -13.25 26.68 -0.49
N ARG A 184 -13.96 26.19 -1.51
CA ARG A 184 -14.32 26.95 -2.73
C ARG A 184 -15.83 27.14 -2.82
N SER A 185 -16.27 28.15 -3.57
CA SER A 185 -17.68 28.23 -3.99
C SER A 185 -17.97 27.13 -5.03
N PRO A 186 -19.21 26.60 -5.10
CA PRO A 186 -19.58 25.62 -6.12
C PRO A 186 -19.29 26.08 -7.56
N GLU A 187 -19.45 27.37 -7.84
CA GLU A 187 -19.22 27.97 -9.16
C GLU A 187 -17.74 27.97 -9.52
N ARG A 188 -16.87 28.41 -8.58
CA ARG A 188 -15.41 28.36 -8.77
C ARG A 188 -14.91 26.93 -8.93
N HIS A 189 -15.47 26.01 -8.16
CA HIS A 189 -15.10 24.60 -8.25
C HIS A 189 -15.51 23.98 -9.59
N LEU A 190 -16.73 24.28 -10.07
CA LEU A 190 -17.20 23.83 -11.38
C LEU A 190 -16.37 24.44 -12.52
N SER A 191 -16.02 25.74 -12.43
CA SER A 191 -15.13 26.38 -13.40
C SER A 191 -13.81 25.64 -13.50
N LEU A 192 -13.15 25.39 -12.37
CA LEU A 192 -11.90 24.64 -12.36
C LEU A 192 -12.04 23.27 -13.03
N ILE A 193 -13.04 22.48 -12.65
CA ILE A 193 -13.23 21.14 -13.22
C ILE A 193 -13.42 21.20 -14.73
N ARG A 194 -14.12 22.22 -15.24
CA ARG A 194 -14.29 22.44 -16.69
C ARG A 194 -12.98 22.85 -17.34
N ASP A 195 -12.27 23.82 -16.77
CA ASP A 195 -10.98 24.28 -17.29
C ASP A 195 -9.96 23.13 -17.38
N LEU A 196 -9.96 22.23 -16.39
CA LEU A 196 -9.14 21.02 -16.41
C LEU A 196 -9.59 20.03 -17.50
N HIS A 197 -10.89 19.78 -17.62
CA HIS A 197 -11.45 18.92 -18.67
C HIS A 197 -11.14 19.44 -20.07
N ASP A 198 -11.24 20.74 -20.30
CA ASP A 198 -10.97 21.37 -21.60
C ASP A 198 -9.50 21.20 -22.02
N ARG A 199 -8.58 20.99 -21.05
CA ARG A 199 -7.14 20.72 -21.28
C ARG A 199 -6.81 19.23 -21.45
N THR A 200 -7.80 18.34 -21.55
CA THR A 200 -7.56 16.88 -21.69
C THR A 200 -6.63 16.54 -22.86
N GLY A 201 -6.71 17.29 -23.96
CA GLY A 201 -5.84 17.08 -25.13
C GLY A 201 -4.35 17.30 -24.87
N ASP A 202 -3.99 18.08 -23.84
CA ASP A 202 -2.60 18.38 -23.49
C ASP A 202 -1.96 17.30 -22.59
N VAL A 203 -2.79 16.51 -21.90
CA VAL A 203 -2.38 15.54 -20.88
C VAL A 203 -1.45 14.44 -21.42
N PRO A 204 -1.71 13.78 -22.57
CA PRO A 204 -0.86 12.69 -23.04
C PRO A 204 0.60 13.09 -23.24
N ALA A 205 0.84 14.21 -23.93
CA ALA A 205 2.20 14.69 -24.20
C ALA A 205 2.91 15.17 -22.93
N ALA A 206 2.18 15.74 -21.97
CA ALA A 206 2.73 16.13 -20.68
C ALA A 206 3.11 14.89 -19.84
N LEU A 207 2.24 13.87 -19.80
CA LEU A 207 2.49 12.61 -19.11
C LEU A 207 3.70 11.87 -19.68
N ASP A 208 3.86 11.83 -21.01
CA ASP A 208 5.01 11.17 -21.65
C ASP A 208 6.33 11.79 -21.14
N ARG A 209 6.41 13.12 -21.05
CA ARG A 209 7.60 13.82 -20.53
C ARG A 209 7.80 13.58 -19.04
N LEU A 210 6.73 13.63 -18.25
CA LEU A 210 6.80 13.41 -16.81
C LEU A 210 7.24 11.97 -16.50
N CYS A 211 6.58 10.96 -17.07
CA CYS A 211 6.91 9.56 -16.85
C CYS A 211 8.35 9.23 -17.29
N HIS A 212 8.83 9.81 -18.40
CA HIS A 212 10.23 9.67 -18.80
C HIS A 212 11.18 10.20 -17.71
N THR A 213 10.89 11.38 -17.18
CA THR A 213 11.71 12.01 -16.13
C THR A 213 11.69 11.21 -14.84
N LEU A 214 10.51 10.78 -14.38
CA LEU A 214 10.36 10.00 -13.15
C LEU A 214 10.96 8.59 -13.29
N GLY A 215 10.78 7.94 -14.43
CA GLY A 215 11.38 6.64 -14.73
C GLY A 215 12.91 6.70 -14.77
N ALA A 216 13.49 7.77 -15.33
CA ALA A 216 14.94 7.98 -15.30
C ALA A 216 15.49 8.20 -13.88
N ALA A 217 14.66 8.71 -12.96
CA ALA A 217 14.98 8.83 -11.53
C ALA A 217 14.72 7.53 -10.74
N GLY A 218 14.27 6.45 -11.39
CA GLY A 218 14.04 5.16 -10.76
C GLY A 218 12.74 5.04 -9.96
N LEU A 219 11.78 5.94 -10.19
CA LEU A 219 10.49 5.85 -9.49
C LEU A 219 9.70 4.62 -9.94
N CYS A 220 9.09 3.97 -8.95
CA CYS A 220 7.99 3.06 -9.17
C CYS A 220 6.76 3.86 -9.62
N MET A 221 6.11 3.43 -10.71
CA MET A 221 4.97 4.14 -11.30
C MET A 221 3.80 3.20 -11.55
N GLY A 222 2.63 3.59 -11.04
CA GLY A 222 1.36 2.91 -11.28
C GLY A 222 0.30 3.80 -11.91
N SER A 223 -0.76 3.18 -12.41
CA SER A 223 -2.03 3.84 -12.73
C SER A 223 -3.15 3.23 -11.92
N HIS A 224 -4.21 4.01 -11.73
CA HIS A 224 -5.36 3.60 -10.96
C HIS A 224 -6.61 3.39 -11.81
N ASP A 225 -7.46 2.45 -11.42
CA ASP A 225 -8.79 2.21 -11.98
C ASP A 225 -8.76 2.01 -13.50
N ASP A 226 -7.76 1.25 -14.00
CA ASP A 226 -7.69 0.94 -15.42
C ASP A 226 -8.96 0.19 -15.88
N THR A 227 -9.56 0.68 -16.96
CA THR A 227 -10.83 0.13 -17.49
C THR A 227 -10.70 -0.57 -18.84
N THR A 228 -9.61 -0.36 -19.59
CA THR A 228 -9.42 -0.93 -20.93
C THR A 228 -8.02 -1.47 -21.14
N ALA A 229 -7.90 -2.44 -22.06
CA ALA A 229 -6.61 -3.01 -22.44
C ALA A 229 -5.72 -1.98 -23.15
N GLU A 230 -6.33 -1.08 -23.93
CA GLU A 230 -5.65 -0.01 -24.66
C GLU A 230 -5.05 1.02 -23.69
N ALA A 231 -5.80 1.44 -22.66
CA ALA A 231 -5.28 2.34 -21.63
C ALA A 231 -4.11 1.71 -20.88
N ARG A 232 -4.23 0.44 -20.49
CA ARG A 232 -3.16 -0.33 -19.84
C ARG A 232 -1.91 -0.42 -20.72
N ALA A 233 -2.07 -0.68 -22.02
CA ALA A 233 -0.97 -0.70 -22.98
C ALA A 233 -0.29 0.67 -23.11
N ALA A 234 -1.08 1.75 -23.13
CA ALA A 234 -0.56 3.12 -23.19
C ALA A 234 0.25 3.48 -21.93
N TRP A 235 -0.23 3.09 -20.74
CA TRP A 235 0.51 3.25 -19.49
C TRP A 235 1.83 2.48 -19.50
N ARG A 236 1.80 1.22 -19.94
CA ARG A 236 3.02 0.42 -20.09
C ARG A 236 4.03 1.04 -21.04
N GLY A 237 3.55 1.63 -22.14
CA GLY A 237 4.38 2.38 -23.08
C GLY A 237 5.10 3.59 -22.45
N ARG A 238 4.57 4.13 -21.35
CA ARG A 238 5.20 5.20 -20.55
C ARG A 238 6.14 4.68 -19.46
N GLY A 239 6.32 3.37 -19.33
CA GLY A 239 7.07 2.76 -18.24
C GLY A 239 6.29 2.68 -16.92
N VAL A 240 4.97 2.94 -16.94
CA VAL A 240 4.09 2.68 -15.79
C VAL A 240 3.78 1.19 -15.78
N ARG A 241 4.26 0.46 -14.76
CA ARG A 241 4.24 -1.01 -14.73
C ARG A 241 3.33 -1.61 -13.66
N ILE A 242 2.62 -0.75 -12.93
CA ILE A 242 1.65 -1.18 -11.92
C ILE A 242 0.24 -0.76 -12.37
N ALA A 243 -0.69 -1.70 -12.29
CA ALA A 243 -2.13 -1.47 -12.39
C ALA A 243 -2.74 -1.60 -10.99
N GLU A 244 -3.06 -0.47 -10.37
CA GLU A 244 -3.63 -0.39 -9.04
C GLU A 244 -5.17 -0.38 -9.12
N PHE A 245 -5.80 -1.45 -8.63
CA PHE A 245 -7.25 -1.63 -8.59
C PHE A 245 -7.94 -1.55 -9.97
N PRO A 246 -7.52 -2.33 -11.00
CA PRO A 246 -8.21 -2.33 -12.29
C PRO A 246 -9.71 -2.64 -12.14
N GLU A 247 -10.55 -1.90 -12.85
CA GLU A 247 -12.01 -2.01 -12.70
C GLU A 247 -12.65 -3.08 -13.61
N THR A 248 -11.94 -3.50 -14.66
CA THR A 248 -12.45 -4.46 -15.66
C THR A 248 -11.50 -5.63 -15.88
N LEU A 249 -12.09 -6.79 -16.22
CA LEU A 249 -11.30 -7.99 -16.51
C LEU A 249 -10.35 -7.76 -17.69
N ALA A 250 -10.78 -7.03 -18.72
CA ALA A 250 -9.96 -6.72 -19.89
C ALA A 250 -8.69 -5.94 -19.52
N ALA A 251 -8.79 -4.99 -18.59
CA ALA A 251 -7.62 -4.25 -18.10
C ALA A 251 -6.69 -5.14 -17.27
N ALA A 252 -7.24 -5.98 -16.38
CA ALA A 252 -6.45 -6.89 -15.56
C ALA A 252 -5.74 -7.98 -16.40
N GLU A 253 -6.43 -8.56 -17.38
CA GLU A 253 -5.85 -9.51 -18.36
C GLU A 253 -4.74 -8.86 -19.18
N ALA A 254 -4.94 -7.63 -19.64
CA ALA A 254 -3.92 -6.89 -20.35
C ALA A 254 -2.71 -6.58 -19.44
N ALA A 255 -2.94 -6.23 -18.17
CA ALA A 255 -1.88 -5.98 -17.19
C ALA A 255 -1.02 -7.24 -17.03
N HIS A 256 -1.64 -8.35 -16.66
CA HIS A 256 -1.01 -9.65 -16.47
C HIS A 256 -0.29 -10.14 -17.74
N GLY A 257 -0.97 -10.13 -18.89
CA GLY A 257 -0.44 -10.62 -20.16
C GLY A 257 0.77 -9.83 -20.68
N GLY A 258 0.94 -8.56 -20.25
CA GLY A 258 2.14 -7.78 -20.55
C GLY A 258 3.15 -7.70 -19.39
N GLY A 259 2.96 -8.48 -18.33
CA GLY A 259 3.86 -8.53 -17.17
C GLY A 259 3.89 -7.25 -16.34
N ASP A 260 2.75 -6.56 -16.22
CA ASP A 260 2.56 -5.50 -15.23
C ASP A 260 2.06 -6.11 -13.92
N THR A 261 2.44 -5.49 -12.80
CA THR A 261 1.97 -5.90 -11.47
C THR A 261 0.55 -5.41 -11.24
N VAL A 262 -0.33 -6.27 -10.74
CA VAL A 262 -1.69 -5.94 -10.38
C VAL A 262 -1.86 -5.92 -8.86
N ILE A 263 -2.40 -4.81 -8.34
CA ILE A 263 -2.73 -4.63 -6.93
C ILE A 263 -4.24 -4.65 -6.73
N MET A 264 -4.74 -5.46 -5.78
CA MET A 264 -6.15 -5.49 -5.38
C MET A 264 -6.37 -5.08 -3.93
N GLY A 265 -7.51 -4.43 -3.65
CA GLY A 265 -7.85 -3.96 -2.31
C GLY A 265 -8.32 -5.12 -1.44
N ALA A 266 -7.62 -5.37 -0.34
CA ALA A 266 -7.96 -6.42 0.62
C ALA A 266 -9.42 -6.34 1.13
N PRO A 267 -10.02 -5.15 1.37
CA PRO A 267 -11.41 -5.09 1.78
C PRO A 267 -12.38 -5.67 0.74
N ASN A 268 -12.04 -5.61 -0.55
CA ASN A 268 -12.87 -6.16 -1.63
C ASN A 268 -12.74 -7.69 -1.71
N VAL A 269 -11.60 -8.26 -1.29
CA VAL A 269 -11.45 -9.71 -1.10
C VAL A 269 -12.32 -10.17 0.06
N VAL A 270 -12.21 -9.52 1.23
CA VAL A 270 -12.92 -9.92 2.46
C VAL A 270 -14.44 -9.81 2.34
N ARG A 271 -14.96 -8.89 1.52
CA ARG A 271 -16.41 -8.73 1.29
C ARG A 271 -17.02 -9.84 0.43
N GLY A 272 -16.21 -10.58 -0.34
CA GLY A 272 -16.69 -11.72 -1.12
C GLY A 272 -17.62 -11.38 -2.30
N GLY A 273 -17.63 -10.14 -2.80
CA GLY A 273 -18.45 -9.75 -3.94
C GLY A 273 -18.12 -8.39 -4.54
N SER A 274 -18.47 -8.21 -5.81
CA SER A 274 -18.44 -6.92 -6.52
C SER A 274 -19.74 -6.17 -6.24
N HIS A 275 -19.68 -5.10 -5.46
CA HIS A 275 -20.88 -4.38 -5.05
C HIS A 275 -21.45 -3.44 -6.13
N ASN A 276 -20.76 -3.24 -7.26
CA ASN A 276 -21.14 -2.28 -8.29
C ASN A 276 -21.11 -2.83 -9.73
N GLY A 277 -20.93 -4.14 -9.93
CA GLY A 277 -20.67 -4.71 -11.27
C GLY A 277 -19.22 -4.58 -11.74
N ASN A 278 -18.33 -4.04 -10.90
CA ASN A 278 -16.88 -4.00 -11.12
C ASN A 278 -16.27 -5.40 -11.02
N LEU A 279 -15.01 -5.53 -11.43
CA LEU A 279 -14.23 -6.77 -11.31
C LEU A 279 -14.09 -7.28 -9.86
N SER A 280 -14.19 -8.59 -9.67
CA SER A 280 -14.00 -9.25 -8.36
C SER A 280 -12.52 -9.45 -8.05
N ALA A 281 -12.07 -8.95 -6.90
CA ALA A 281 -10.70 -9.16 -6.43
C ALA A 281 -10.40 -10.65 -6.18
N LEU A 282 -11.39 -11.41 -5.72
CA LEU A 282 -11.25 -12.86 -5.52
C LEU A 282 -11.04 -13.58 -6.86
N ASP A 283 -11.79 -13.20 -7.89
CA ASP A 283 -11.71 -13.83 -9.21
C ASP A 283 -10.32 -13.63 -9.81
N LEU A 284 -9.76 -12.42 -9.70
CA LEU A 284 -8.39 -12.15 -10.16
C LEU A 284 -7.33 -12.97 -9.41
N ILE A 285 -7.51 -13.17 -8.10
CA ILE A 285 -6.60 -14.03 -7.32
C ILE A 285 -6.69 -15.47 -7.83
N VAL A 286 -7.90 -16.00 -8.01
CA VAL A 286 -8.12 -17.36 -8.51
C VAL A 286 -7.58 -17.55 -9.93
N MET A 287 -7.66 -16.50 -10.77
CA MET A 287 -7.11 -16.50 -12.13
C MET A 287 -5.58 -16.34 -12.18
N GLY A 288 -4.93 -16.02 -11.05
CA GLY A 288 -3.49 -15.75 -11.00
C GLY A 288 -3.10 -14.39 -11.60
N TYR A 289 -4.03 -13.44 -11.66
CA TYR A 289 -3.83 -12.09 -12.20
C TYR A 289 -3.58 -11.04 -11.12
N CYS A 290 -3.46 -11.43 -9.86
CA CYS A 290 -3.21 -10.54 -8.73
C CYS A 290 -1.84 -10.85 -8.13
N ASP A 291 -0.99 -9.84 -8.01
CA ASP A 291 0.39 -9.99 -7.50
C ASP A 291 0.54 -9.44 -6.08
N ALA A 292 -0.30 -8.47 -5.72
CA ALA A 292 -0.28 -7.85 -4.40
C ALA A 292 -1.69 -7.48 -3.91
N ILE A 293 -1.87 -7.56 -2.59
CA ILE A 293 -3.10 -7.17 -1.91
C ILE A 293 -2.78 -6.05 -0.91
N ALA A 294 -3.45 -4.91 -1.08
CA ALA A 294 -3.24 -3.70 -0.29
C ALA A 294 -4.30 -3.51 0.79
N SER A 295 -3.97 -2.84 1.88
CA SER A 295 -4.91 -2.56 2.96
C SER A 295 -6.02 -1.59 2.55
N ASP A 296 -5.74 -0.73 1.57
CA ASP A 296 -6.66 0.32 1.12
C ASP A 296 -7.01 1.19 2.35
N TYR A 297 -8.29 1.45 2.61
CA TYR A 297 -8.70 2.18 3.81
C TYR A 297 -8.83 1.30 5.08
N HIS A 298 -8.36 0.04 5.13
CA HIS A 298 -8.59 -0.83 6.31
C HIS A 298 -7.45 -1.85 6.60
N TYR A 299 -6.56 -1.50 7.52
CA TYR A 299 -5.34 -2.25 7.91
C TYR A 299 -5.53 -3.70 8.34
N PRO A 300 -6.64 -4.11 9.01
CA PRO A 300 -6.85 -5.52 9.32
C PRO A 300 -7.10 -6.40 8.09
N SER A 301 -7.48 -5.80 6.95
CA SER A 301 -7.97 -6.54 5.78
C SER A 301 -6.95 -7.46 5.11
N PRO A 302 -5.67 -7.11 4.87
CA PRO A 302 -4.72 -8.00 4.18
C PRO A 302 -4.57 -9.34 4.89
N ARG A 303 -4.32 -9.32 6.21
CA ARG A 303 -4.27 -10.54 7.04
C ARG A 303 -5.58 -11.33 6.98
N ARG A 304 -6.73 -10.64 7.10
CA ARG A 304 -8.04 -11.29 7.04
C ARG A 304 -8.32 -11.93 5.68
N ALA A 305 -7.92 -11.27 4.59
CA ALA A 305 -8.03 -11.80 3.24
C ALA A 305 -7.20 -13.08 3.11
N ALA A 306 -5.93 -13.06 3.54
CA ALA A 306 -5.09 -14.25 3.48
C ALA A 306 -5.65 -15.44 4.27
N LEU A 307 -6.09 -15.21 5.52
CA LEU A 307 -6.70 -16.26 6.34
C LEU A 307 -8.01 -16.79 5.74
N MET A 308 -8.81 -15.92 5.13
CA MET A 308 -10.05 -16.32 4.47
C MET A 308 -9.77 -17.17 3.22
N LEU A 309 -8.77 -16.79 2.42
CA LEU A 309 -8.35 -17.54 1.23
C LEU A 309 -7.78 -18.91 1.60
N GLU A 310 -6.99 -19.00 2.69
CA GLU A 310 -6.47 -20.28 3.21
C GLU A 310 -7.62 -21.18 3.66
N GLN A 311 -8.57 -20.62 4.43
CA GLN A 311 -9.75 -21.35 4.91
C GLN A 311 -10.65 -21.83 3.76
N ALA A 312 -10.77 -21.04 2.69
CA ALA A 312 -11.51 -21.40 1.49
C ALA A 312 -10.76 -22.39 0.59
N GLY A 313 -9.50 -22.72 0.88
CA GLY A 313 -8.69 -23.64 0.10
C GLY A 313 -8.32 -23.12 -1.29
N VAL A 314 -8.20 -21.80 -1.46
CA VAL A 314 -7.90 -21.18 -2.76
C VAL A 314 -6.51 -21.57 -3.26
N ALA A 315 -5.51 -21.55 -2.37
CA ALA A 315 -4.13 -21.93 -2.64
C ALA A 315 -3.41 -22.29 -1.32
N PRO A 316 -2.21 -22.89 -1.36
CA PRO A 316 -1.37 -23.06 -0.18
C PRO A 316 -1.05 -21.71 0.50
N MET A 317 -0.91 -21.72 1.82
CA MET A 317 -0.68 -20.50 2.60
C MET A 317 0.55 -19.69 2.14
N ALA A 318 1.63 -20.35 1.69
CA ALA A 318 2.82 -19.64 1.21
C ALA A 318 2.50 -18.77 -0.02
N GLU A 319 1.71 -19.29 -0.96
CA GLU A 319 1.28 -18.56 -2.16
C GLU A 319 0.31 -17.42 -1.82
N ILE A 320 -0.63 -17.67 -0.91
CA ILE A 320 -1.57 -16.64 -0.45
C ILE A 320 -0.84 -15.52 0.29
N TRP A 321 0.06 -15.89 1.20
CA TRP A 321 0.80 -14.93 2.02
C TRP A 321 1.80 -14.12 1.18
N HIS A 322 2.29 -14.70 0.07
CA HIS A 322 3.10 -13.98 -0.90
C HIS A 322 2.39 -12.71 -1.40
N LEU A 323 1.06 -12.76 -1.63
CA LEU A 323 0.28 -11.60 -2.08
C LEU A 323 0.28 -10.42 -1.09
N ILE A 324 0.57 -10.64 0.19
CA ILE A 324 0.60 -9.57 1.21
C ILE A 324 2.00 -9.33 1.79
N SER A 325 3.03 -9.98 1.24
CA SER A 325 4.41 -9.84 1.72
C SER A 325 5.41 -9.87 0.56
N GLY A 326 5.74 -11.04 0.03
CA GLY A 326 6.75 -11.20 -1.03
C GLY A 326 6.43 -10.46 -2.34
N GLY A 327 5.19 -10.53 -2.81
CA GLY A 327 4.70 -9.85 -4.01
C GLY A 327 4.82 -8.33 -3.92
N PRO A 328 4.20 -7.68 -2.90
CA PRO A 328 4.37 -6.24 -2.71
C PRO A 328 5.81 -5.82 -2.40
N ALA A 329 6.63 -6.65 -1.73
CA ALA A 329 8.05 -6.38 -1.57
C ALA A 329 8.79 -6.34 -2.92
N ALA A 330 8.59 -7.35 -3.77
CA ALA A 330 9.18 -7.41 -5.10
C ALA A 330 8.74 -6.24 -6.00
N MET A 331 7.45 -5.89 -5.95
CA MET A 331 6.90 -4.72 -6.66
C MET A 331 7.60 -3.41 -6.29
N LEU A 332 7.92 -3.23 -5.00
CA LEU A 332 8.59 -2.05 -4.48
C LEU A 332 10.13 -2.12 -4.61
N GLY A 333 10.69 -3.20 -5.20
CA GLY A 333 12.14 -3.41 -5.28
C GLY A 333 12.82 -3.70 -3.93
N LEU A 334 12.07 -4.22 -2.95
CA LEU A 334 12.54 -4.52 -1.61
C LEU A 334 12.99 -5.98 -1.50
N ASP A 335 14.15 -6.30 -2.09
CA ASP A 335 14.71 -7.67 -2.13
C ASP A 335 15.14 -8.20 -0.74
N ASP A 336 15.26 -7.30 0.24
CA ASP A 336 15.73 -7.63 1.59
C ASP A 336 14.64 -8.22 2.49
N ARG A 337 13.37 -8.31 2.07
CA ARG A 337 12.24 -8.77 2.89
C ARG A 337 11.21 -9.56 2.08
N GLY A 338 10.04 -9.80 2.67
CA GLY A 338 8.91 -10.47 2.01
C GLY A 338 8.89 -12.00 2.15
N THR A 339 9.97 -12.60 2.64
CA THR A 339 10.06 -14.03 2.98
C THR A 339 10.99 -14.25 4.18
N LEU A 340 10.91 -15.43 4.79
CA LEU A 340 11.74 -15.82 5.94
C LEU A 340 12.92 -16.70 5.52
N GLU A 341 13.90 -16.09 4.87
CA GLU A 341 15.12 -16.75 4.37
C GLU A 341 16.39 -16.14 4.99
N THR A 342 17.44 -16.95 5.12
CA THR A 342 18.75 -16.50 5.61
C THR A 342 19.26 -15.30 4.81
N GLY A 343 19.78 -14.29 5.52
CA GLY A 343 20.29 -13.05 4.94
C GLY A 343 19.25 -11.95 4.78
N LYS A 344 17.95 -12.28 4.73
CA LYS A 344 16.86 -11.29 4.68
C LYS A 344 16.67 -10.59 6.02
N ARG A 345 16.06 -9.41 5.98
CA ARG A 345 15.65 -8.61 7.12
C ARG A 345 14.66 -9.43 7.96
N ALA A 346 14.83 -9.39 9.28
CA ALA A 346 13.96 -10.08 10.23
C ALA A 346 12.64 -9.30 10.43
N ASP A 347 11.82 -9.29 9.37
CA ASP A 347 10.48 -8.71 9.35
C ASP A 347 9.45 -9.83 9.52
N LEU A 348 8.85 -9.92 10.71
CA LEU A 348 8.01 -11.05 11.12
C LEU A 348 6.67 -10.56 11.64
N VAL A 349 5.62 -11.34 11.38
CA VAL A 349 4.40 -11.31 12.19
C VAL A 349 4.25 -12.65 12.91
N VAL A 350 3.88 -12.58 14.19
CA VAL A 350 3.59 -13.75 15.00
C VAL A 350 2.10 -13.78 15.27
N LEU A 351 1.45 -14.88 14.89
CA LEU A 351 0.02 -15.11 15.12
C LEU A 351 -0.17 -16.18 16.20
N ASP A 352 -1.10 -15.93 17.11
CA ASP A 352 -1.63 -16.96 17.99
C ASP A 352 -2.29 -18.07 17.14
N ALA A 353 -1.89 -19.33 17.34
CA ALA A 353 -2.32 -20.41 16.45
C ALA A 353 -3.82 -20.75 16.58
N ALA A 354 -4.44 -20.49 17.73
CA ALA A 354 -5.84 -20.81 18.00
C ALA A 354 -6.79 -19.71 17.49
N THR A 355 -6.40 -18.45 17.64
CA THR A 355 -7.24 -17.27 17.36
C THR A 355 -6.83 -16.51 16.11
N SER A 356 -5.64 -16.79 15.56
CA SER A 356 -5.00 -16.05 14.46
C SER A 356 -4.84 -14.55 14.74
N ARG A 357 -4.92 -14.12 16.00
CA ARG A 357 -4.65 -12.73 16.41
C ARG A 357 -3.16 -12.46 16.34
N VAL A 358 -2.81 -11.23 15.97
CA VAL A 358 -1.41 -10.77 16.01
C VAL A 358 -0.96 -10.74 17.46
N ALA A 359 0.07 -11.53 17.76
CA ALA A 359 0.74 -11.58 19.05
C ALA A 359 2.00 -10.71 19.06
N ALA A 360 2.66 -10.56 17.90
CA ALA A 360 3.78 -9.64 17.72
C ALA A 360 4.00 -9.24 16.27
N THR A 361 4.64 -8.08 16.10
CA THR A 361 5.16 -7.57 14.84
C THR A 361 6.58 -7.11 15.06
N ILE A 362 7.51 -7.68 14.30
CA ILE A 362 8.94 -7.46 14.43
C ILE A 362 9.45 -6.92 13.09
N VAL A 363 10.27 -5.88 13.14
CA VAL A 363 10.79 -5.18 11.96
C VAL A 363 12.30 -5.03 12.12
N ALA A 364 13.08 -5.60 11.21
CA ALA A 364 14.54 -5.74 11.34
C ALA A 364 14.96 -6.24 12.73
N GLY A 365 14.27 -7.25 13.28
CA GLY A 365 14.54 -7.80 14.61
C GLY A 365 14.15 -6.88 15.79
N LYS A 366 13.55 -5.72 15.55
CA LYS A 366 12.99 -4.83 16.59
C LYS A 366 11.51 -5.10 16.77
N VAL A 367 11.05 -5.17 18.01
CA VAL A 367 9.62 -5.27 18.32
C VAL A 367 8.95 -3.93 18.04
N SER A 368 8.01 -3.91 17.10
CA SER A 368 7.10 -2.78 16.85
C SER A 368 5.81 -2.93 17.65
N TYR A 369 5.31 -4.17 17.75
CA TYR A 369 4.15 -4.53 18.56
C TYR A 369 4.35 -5.88 19.22
N MET A 370 3.87 -6.05 20.46
CA MET A 370 3.71 -7.36 21.10
C MET A 370 2.62 -7.30 22.17
N CYS A 371 1.96 -8.43 22.42
CA CYS A 371 0.96 -8.53 23.49
C CYS A 371 0.83 -9.94 24.06
N GLY A 372 0.22 -10.02 25.25
CA GLY A 372 -0.18 -11.28 25.87
C GLY A 372 1.00 -12.23 26.14
N GLU A 373 0.73 -13.52 25.99
CA GLU A 373 1.69 -14.59 26.32
C GLU A 373 3.01 -14.48 25.53
N PHE A 374 2.99 -13.99 24.28
CA PHE A 374 4.22 -13.76 23.53
C PHE A 374 5.12 -12.74 24.24
N ALA A 375 4.56 -11.64 24.73
CA ALA A 375 5.32 -10.61 25.43
C ALA A 375 5.91 -11.15 26.74
N GLU A 376 5.14 -11.94 27.50
CA GLU A 376 5.60 -12.58 28.74
C GLU A 376 6.80 -13.49 28.47
N ARG A 377 6.71 -14.39 27.48
CA ARG A 377 7.81 -15.29 27.09
C ARG A 377 9.03 -14.52 26.56
N LEU A 378 8.82 -13.40 25.87
CA LEU A 378 9.92 -12.57 25.39
C LEU A 378 10.62 -11.83 26.53
N THR A 379 9.94 -11.46 27.60
CA THR A 379 10.53 -10.71 28.73
C THR A 379 11.06 -11.58 29.87
N ALA A 380 10.70 -12.86 29.90
CA ALA A 380 11.23 -13.86 30.84
C ALA A 380 12.72 -14.15 30.57
#